data_AF-A0A7S1FNG8-F1
#
_entry.id   AF-A0A7S1FNG8-F1
#
_cell.length_a   1.000
_cell.length_b   1.000
_cell.length_c   1.000
_cell.angle_alpha   90.00
_cell.angle_beta   90.00
_cell.angle_gamma   90.00
#
_symmetry.space_group_name_H-M   'P 1'
#
loop_
_entity.id
_entity.type
_entity.pdbx_description
1 polymer ?
#
loop_
_entity_poly.entity_id
_entity_poly.type
_entity_poly.pdbx_seq_one_letter_code
_entity_poly.pdbx_strand_id
1 'polypeptide(L)'
;SSVSGGSQNLASSESLSVFGGEDIIKNELQSTFLSVIPFTKDAGGWWVADVAMFRFPKGVVIGVKSSTCTYGEGTLSVNSVSGVSGNCPEGDGSVTFGHSNTASGKWSSVLGGYGNTASGSYSSISGGLDNTASG
;
A
#
# COMPACT_ATOMS: atom_id res chain seq x y z
N SER A 1 0.84 -7.37 26.51
CA SER A 1 1.65 -6.72 25.47
C SER A 1 1.21 -7.14 24.08
N SER A 2 1.54 -6.36 23.06
CA SER A 2 1.33 -6.74 21.65
C SER A 2 2.49 -6.32 20.77
N VAL A 3 2.83 -7.17 19.79
CA VAL A 3 3.71 -6.83 18.67
C VAL A 3 2.90 -7.03 17.39
N SER A 4 2.57 -5.94 16.71
CA SER A 4 1.69 -5.98 15.52
C SER A 4 2.41 -6.44 14.24
N GLY A 5 3.75 -6.47 14.23
CA GLY A 5 4.56 -6.95 13.09
C GLY A 5 6.06 -6.60 13.21
N GLY A 6 6.83 -6.83 12.15
CA GLY A 6 8.27 -6.49 12.08
C GLY A 6 9.24 -7.64 12.37
N SER A 7 10.50 -7.31 12.68
CA SER A 7 11.61 -8.24 12.95
C SER A 7 12.17 -8.02 14.36
N GLN A 8 12.45 -9.06 15.15
CA GLN A 8 13.17 -8.96 16.44
C GLN A 8 12.61 -7.97 17.49
N ASN A 9 11.30 -7.72 17.52
CA ASN A 9 10.67 -6.83 18.50
C ASN A 9 10.28 -7.55 19.80
N LEU A 10 10.43 -6.87 20.95
CA LEU A 10 10.07 -7.36 22.28
C LEU A 10 9.22 -6.34 23.04
N ALA A 11 8.03 -6.76 23.47
CA ALA A 11 7.16 -6.01 24.38
C ALA A 11 6.98 -6.82 25.68
N SER A 12 7.79 -6.50 26.71
CA SER A 12 7.99 -7.41 27.85
C SER A 12 7.05 -7.22 29.05
N SER A 13 6.21 -6.17 29.06
CA SER A 13 5.23 -5.92 30.14
C SER A 13 3.80 -5.91 29.60
N GLU A 14 2.83 -6.27 30.45
CA GLU A 14 1.42 -6.49 30.10
C GLU A 14 0.79 -5.31 29.37
N SER A 15 1.23 -4.07 29.65
CA SER A 15 0.68 -2.83 29.07
C SER A 15 1.47 -2.27 27.88
N LEU A 16 2.53 -2.93 27.41
CA LEU A 16 3.39 -2.42 26.33
C LEU A 16 2.97 -2.94 24.96
N SER A 17 2.82 -2.03 24.00
CA SER A 17 2.58 -2.37 22.59
C SER A 17 3.68 -1.83 21.67
N VAL A 18 4.06 -2.65 20.69
CA VAL A 18 4.97 -2.35 19.59
C VAL A 18 4.19 -2.54 18.29
N PHE A 19 4.04 -1.48 17.51
CA PHE A 19 3.19 -1.51 16.31
C PHE A 19 3.89 -2.09 15.06
N GLY A 20 5.22 -2.28 15.10
CA GLY A 20 6.05 -2.71 13.97
C GLY A 20 7.50 -2.22 14.13
N GLY A 21 8.40 -2.57 13.20
CA GLY A 21 9.81 -2.14 13.21
C GLY A 21 10.82 -3.30 13.31
N GLU A 22 12.10 -2.98 13.50
CA GLU A 22 13.17 -3.95 13.78
C GLU A 22 13.89 -3.61 15.10
N ASP A 23 14.17 -4.63 15.92
CA ASP A 23 14.93 -4.53 17.18
C ASP A 23 14.35 -3.56 18.24
N ILE A 24 13.02 -3.40 18.29
CA ILE A 24 12.37 -2.56 19.30
C ILE A 24 12.14 -3.35 20.59
N ILE A 25 12.86 -2.97 21.66
CA ILE A 25 12.71 -3.55 22.99
C ILE A 25 12.05 -2.54 23.93
N LYS A 26 10.81 -2.82 24.35
CA LYS A 26 10.12 -2.05 25.40
C LYS A 26 10.07 -2.85 26.70
N ASN A 27 10.78 -2.36 27.72
CA ASN A 27 10.84 -2.90 29.08
C ASN A 27 10.53 -1.80 30.11
N GLU A 28 10.02 -2.17 31.30
CA GLU A 28 9.62 -1.21 32.36
C GLU A 28 10.76 -0.36 32.94
N LEU A 29 12.03 -0.70 32.69
CA LEU A 29 13.18 -0.10 33.39
C LEU A 29 14.22 0.60 32.49
N GLN A 30 14.03 0.68 31.17
CA GLN A 30 14.95 1.39 30.28
C GLN A 30 14.19 2.20 29.23
N SER A 31 13.86 3.46 29.56
CA SER A 31 13.55 4.46 28.54
C SER A 31 14.84 5.09 27.99
N THR A 32 15.71 4.30 27.38
CA THR A 32 16.68 4.88 26.44
C THR A 32 15.92 5.21 25.17
N PHE A 33 15.45 6.46 25.10
CA PHE A 33 14.80 7.01 23.91
C PHE A 33 15.79 7.01 22.74
N LEU A 34 15.71 6.00 21.87
CA LEU A 34 15.86 6.25 20.45
C LEU A 34 14.45 6.55 19.95
N SER A 35 14.08 7.82 20.03
CA SER A 35 12.80 8.35 19.57
C SER A 35 12.69 8.18 18.06
N VAL A 36 12.26 7.01 17.60
CA VAL A 36 11.70 6.85 16.26
C VAL A 36 10.25 6.44 16.45
N ILE A 37 9.41 7.44 16.73
CA ILE A 37 7.97 7.27 16.66
C ILE A 37 7.59 7.09 15.19
N PRO A 38 6.74 6.10 14.84
CA PRO A 38 6.36 5.81 13.45
C PRO A 38 5.59 6.92 12.75
N PHE A 39 5.30 8.01 13.46
CA PHE A 39 4.57 9.16 12.97
C PHE A 39 5.34 10.44 13.32
N THR A 40 5.52 11.31 12.33
CA THR A 40 5.92 12.71 12.54
C THR A 40 4.68 13.58 12.45
N LYS A 41 4.68 14.77 13.05
CA LYS A 41 3.62 15.75 12.79
C LYS A 41 4.03 16.65 11.64
N ASP A 42 3.12 16.88 10.69
CA ASP A 42 3.31 17.93 9.70
C ASP A 42 3.21 19.33 10.34
N ALA A 43 3.46 20.38 9.56
CA ALA A 43 3.36 21.76 10.03
C ALA A 43 1.94 22.16 10.49
N GLY A 44 0.92 21.40 10.11
CA GLY A 44 -0.46 21.54 10.56
C GLY A 44 -0.80 20.73 11.81
N GLY A 45 0.15 19.97 12.36
CA GLY A 45 -0.03 19.14 13.54
C GLY A 45 -0.65 17.76 13.30
N TRP A 46 -0.83 17.36 12.03
CA TRP A 46 -1.34 16.04 11.66
C TRP A 46 -0.25 14.99 11.79
N TRP A 47 -0.56 13.87 12.45
CA TRP A 47 0.31 12.71 12.46
C TRP A 47 0.37 12.09 11.05
N VAL A 48 1.53 12.18 10.41
CA VAL A 48 1.86 11.55 9.14
C VAL A 48 2.89 10.45 9.40
N ALA A 49 2.81 9.35 8.67
CA ALA A 49 3.81 8.29 8.78
C ALA A 49 5.23 8.86 8.59
N ASP A 50 6.15 8.46 9.46
CA ASP A 50 7.56 8.77 9.28
C ASP A 50 8.01 8.24 7.91
N VAL A 51 8.80 9.06 7.19
CA VAL A 51 9.27 8.77 5.83
C VAL A 51 10.04 7.45 5.74
N ALA A 52 10.57 6.95 6.87
CA ALA A 52 11.32 5.71 6.96
C ALA A 52 10.46 4.47 7.24
N MET A 53 9.20 4.57 7.68
CA MET A 53 8.45 3.40 8.19
C MET A 53 7.18 2.99 7.41
N PHE A 54 6.46 3.89 6.71
CA PHE A 54 5.27 3.51 5.91
C PHE A 54 5.19 4.15 4.53
N ARG A 55 6.33 4.38 3.88
CA ARG A 55 6.35 4.69 2.45
C ARG A 55 6.52 3.41 1.65
N PHE A 56 5.62 3.19 0.70
CA PHE A 56 5.74 2.14 -0.32
C PHE A 56 6.01 2.81 -1.67
N PRO A 57 7.26 3.19 -2.00
CA PRO A 57 7.56 3.95 -3.21
C PRO A 57 7.09 3.24 -4.48
N LYS A 58 7.15 1.90 -4.47
CA LYS A 58 6.64 1.06 -5.56
C LYS A 58 5.12 0.93 -5.54
N GLY A 59 4.54 0.74 -4.37
CA GLY A 59 3.10 0.52 -4.21
C GLY A 59 2.79 -0.72 -3.38
N VAL A 60 1.51 -1.03 -3.27
CA VAL A 60 0.96 -2.13 -2.47
C VAL A 60 0.08 -3.01 -3.34
N VAL A 61 0.30 -4.33 -3.27
CA VAL A 61 -0.55 -5.32 -3.93
C VAL A 61 -1.19 -6.19 -2.86
N ILE A 62 -2.53 -6.23 -2.86
CA ILE A 62 -3.34 -7.10 -2.03
C ILE A 62 -4.00 -8.13 -2.95
N GLY A 63 -3.59 -9.40 -2.83
CA GLY A 63 -4.01 -10.47 -3.73
C GLY A 63 -2.85 -10.99 -4.57
N VAL A 64 -3.12 -11.31 -5.85
CA VAL A 64 -2.12 -11.87 -6.76
C VAL A 64 -1.50 -10.75 -7.59
N LYS A 65 -0.18 -10.59 -7.49
CA LYS A 65 0.60 -9.70 -8.36
C LYS A 65 0.70 -10.32 -9.77
N SER A 66 0.37 -9.55 -10.79
CA SER A 66 0.56 -9.98 -12.18
C SER A 66 2.05 -10.01 -12.56
N SER A 67 2.50 -11.12 -13.17
CA SER A 67 3.87 -11.27 -13.68
C SER A 67 4.06 -10.65 -15.06
N THR A 68 2.97 -10.40 -15.80
CA THR A 68 3.00 -9.84 -17.16
C THR A 68 2.98 -8.33 -17.18
N CYS A 69 2.77 -7.69 -16.03
CA CYS A 69 2.54 -6.25 -15.93
C CYS A 69 3.70 -5.52 -15.27
N THR A 70 4.01 -4.35 -15.81
CA THR A 70 5.01 -3.43 -15.25
C THR A 70 4.28 -2.50 -14.31
N TYR A 71 4.59 -2.56 -13.00
CA TYR A 71 3.92 -1.72 -12.01
C TYR A 71 4.59 -0.34 -11.99
N GLY A 72 3.79 0.72 -12.02
CA GLY A 72 4.27 2.09 -11.78
C GLY A 72 4.70 2.29 -10.33
N GLU A 73 5.26 3.47 -10.01
CA GLU A 73 5.53 3.87 -8.62
C GLU A 73 4.24 4.30 -7.91
N GLY A 74 4.15 4.10 -6.60
CA GLY A 74 3.05 4.56 -5.76
C GLY A 74 1.71 3.91 -6.09
N THR A 75 1.72 2.66 -6.55
CA THR A 75 0.51 1.97 -7.01
C THR A 75 -0.28 1.33 -5.87
N LEU A 76 -1.59 1.13 -6.08
CA LEU A 76 -2.41 0.27 -5.23
C LEU A 76 -3.19 -0.71 -6.10
N SER A 77 -2.97 -2.00 -5.91
CA SER A 77 -3.70 -3.08 -6.58
C SER A 77 -4.41 -3.94 -5.56
N VAL A 78 -5.72 -4.16 -5.73
CA VAL A 78 -6.50 -5.10 -4.92
C VAL A 78 -7.26 -6.05 -5.82
N ASN A 79 -7.02 -7.36 -5.68
CA ASN A 79 -7.74 -8.40 -6.41
C ASN A 79 -8.00 -9.63 -5.53
N SER A 80 -8.94 -10.48 -5.96
CA SER A 80 -9.21 -11.76 -5.31
C SER A 80 -8.05 -12.75 -5.52
N VAL A 81 -7.82 -13.62 -4.54
CA VAL A 81 -6.68 -14.57 -4.49
C VAL A 81 -6.89 -15.81 -5.38
N SER A 82 -8.11 -16.05 -5.87
CA SER A 82 -8.46 -17.33 -6.52
C SER A 82 -8.17 -17.38 -8.02
N GLY A 83 -7.03 -17.96 -8.41
CA GLY A 83 -6.84 -18.66 -9.70
C GLY A 83 -6.87 -17.81 -10.97
N VAL A 84 -6.69 -16.49 -10.86
CA VAL A 84 -6.89 -15.58 -11.99
C VAL A 84 -5.83 -14.46 -12.05
N SER A 85 -5.62 -13.86 -13.24
CA SER A 85 -4.65 -12.78 -13.48
C SER A 85 -4.84 -11.58 -12.55
N GLY A 86 -3.73 -11.09 -11.98
CA GLY A 86 -3.70 -9.86 -11.20
C GLY A 86 -4.07 -8.63 -12.04
N ASN A 87 -4.35 -7.52 -11.37
CA ASN A 87 -4.50 -6.24 -12.05
C ASN A 87 -3.12 -5.63 -12.40
N CYS A 88 -3.15 -4.64 -13.29
CA CYS A 88 -1.97 -4.01 -13.89
C CYS A 88 -2.04 -2.48 -13.70
N PRO A 89 -1.67 -1.97 -12.51
CA PRO A 89 -1.52 -0.53 -12.27
C PRO A 89 -0.15 -0.06 -12.84
N GLU A 90 -0.08 0.14 -14.15
CA GLU A 90 1.19 0.43 -14.82
C GLU A 90 1.59 1.90 -14.77
N GLY A 91 0.62 2.81 -14.65
CA GLY A 91 0.90 4.23 -14.50
C GLY A 91 1.39 4.59 -13.09
N ASP A 92 2.26 5.59 -12.99
CA ASP A 92 2.65 6.11 -11.67
C ASP A 92 1.44 6.70 -10.94
N GLY A 93 1.27 6.33 -9.67
CA GLY A 93 0.12 6.70 -8.84
C GLY A 93 -1.19 6.06 -9.28
N SER A 94 -1.16 5.00 -10.09
CA SER A 94 -2.37 4.33 -10.57
C SER A 94 -2.96 3.35 -9.54
N VAL A 95 -4.27 3.16 -9.63
CA VAL A 95 -5.05 2.31 -8.73
C VAL A 95 -5.87 1.30 -9.53
N THR A 96 -5.83 0.04 -9.14
CA THR A 96 -6.64 -1.01 -9.77
C THR A 96 -7.29 -1.93 -8.76
N PHE A 97 -8.62 -2.00 -8.76
CA PHE A 97 -9.40 -2.96 -7.99
C PHE A 97 -10.14 -3.92 -8.92
N GLY A 98 -10.71 -5.00 -8.37
CA GLY A 98 -11.43 -6.00 -9.16
C GLY A 98 -10.48 -7.03 -9.76
N HIS A 99 -10.68 -7.39 -11.03
CA HIS A 99 -9.96 -8.49 -11.65
C HIS A 99 -9.58 -8.22 -13.12
N SER A 100 -8.33 -8.53 -13.50
CA SER A 100 -7.80 -8.33 -14.86
C SER A 100 -7.95 -6.91 -15.40
N ASN A 101 -7.88 -5.90 -14.52
CA ASN A 101 -7.97 -4.50 -14.92
C ASN A 101 -6.59 -3.89 -15.16
N THR A 102 -6.50 -2.97 -16.12
CA THR A 102 -5.27 -2.23 -16.45
C THR A 102 -5.49 -0.73 -16.26
N ALA A 103 -4.61 -0.09 -15.51
CA ALA A 103 -4.56 1.37 -15.36
C ALA A 103 -3.15 1.83 -15.74
N SER A 104 -2.95 2.10 -17.04
CA SER A 104 -1.63 2.40 -17.61
C SER A 104 -1.35 3.90 -17.76
N GLY A 105 -2.38 4.74 -17.70
CA GLY A 105 -2.21 6.19 -17.65
C GLY A 105 -1.67 6.68 -16.31
N LYS A 106 -0.88 7.75 -16.32
CA LYS A 106 -0.40 8.37 -15.08
C LYS A 106 -1.59 8.87 -14.25
N TRP A 107 -1.62 8.55 -12.95
CA TRP A 107 -2.74 8.85 -12.05
C TRP A 107 -4.10 8.28 -12.51
N SER A 108 -4.10 7.25 -13.36
CA SER A 108 -5.34 6.60 -13.80
C SER A 108 -5.90 5.66 -12.73
N SER A 109 -7.19 5.36 -12.80
CA SER A 109 -7.83 4.44 -11.86
C SER A 109 -8.87 3.52 -12.50
N VAL A 110 -8.91 2.28 -12.01
CA VAL A 110 -10.02 1.35 -12.23
C VAL A 110 -10.50 0.87 -10.86
N LEU A 111 -11.69 1.27 -10.44
CA LEU A 111 -12.18 1.04 -9.07
C LEU A 111 -12.90 -0.30 -8.87
N GLY A 112 -13.02 -1.12 -9.91
CA GLY A 112 -13.59 -2.46 -9.82
C GLY A 112 -13.91 -3.08 -11.18
N GLY A 113 -14.63 -4.20 -11.18
CA GLY A 113 -15.06 -4.87 -12.42
C GLY A 113 -14.02 -5.83 -13.00
N TYR A 114 -14.21 -6.20 -14.27
CA TYR A 114 -13.40 -7.15 -15.02
C TYR A 114 -12.91 -6.57 -16.35
N GLY A 115 -11.64 -6.73 -16.68
CA GLY A 115 -11.13 -6.50 -18.04
C GLY A 115 -11.09 -5.04 -18.50
N ASN A 116 -11.20 -4.05 -17.60
CA ASN A 116 -11.24 -2.64 -17.96
C ASN A 116 -9.82 -2.06 -18.20
N THR A 117 -9.70 -1.07 -19.08
CA THR A 117 -8.43 -0.39 -19.42
C THR A 117 -8.55 1.12 -19.32
N ALA A 118 -7.89 1.73 -18.33
CA ALA A 118 -7.74 3.18 -18.18
C ALA A 118 -6.33 3.59 -18.61
N SER A 119 -6.18 4.07 -19.85
CA SER A 119 -4.87 4.36 -20.48
C SER A 119 -4.56 5.86 -20.60
N GLY A 120 -5.57 6.72 -20.46
CA GLY A 120 -5.38 8.17 -20.45
C GLY A 120 -4.81 8.68 -19.14
N SER A 121 -4.03 9.77 -19.17
CA SER A 121 -3.57 10.39 -17.92
C SER A 121 -4.77 10.95 -17.17
N TYR A 122 -4.88 10.68 -15.87
CA TYR A 122 -6.04 11.01 -15.04
C TYR A 122 -7.36 10.33 -15.44
N SER A 123 -7.32 9.36 -16.36
CA SER A 123 -8.52 8.62 -16.75
C SER A 123 -9.05 7.75 -15.59
N SER A 124 -10.36 7.56 -15.54
CA SER A 124 -10.99 6.76 -14.49
C SER A 124 -12.09 5.87 -15.05
N ILE A 125 -12.13 4.62 -14.60
CA ILE A 125 -13.24 3.70 -14.82
C ILE A 125 -13.75 3.28 -13.44
N SER A 126 -15.02 3.56 -13.16
CA SER A 126 -15.61 3.20 -11.85
C SER A 126 -15.81 1.68 -11.69
N GLY A 127 -16.00 0.97 -12.79
CA GLY A 127 -16.14 -0.49 -12.82
C GLY A 127 -16.87 -0.95 -14.08
N GLY A 128 -17.35 -2.20 -14.08
CA GLY A 128 -18.03 -2.82 -15.22
C GLY A 128 -17.18 -3.90 -15.90
N LEU A 129 -17.51 -4.22 -17.15
CA LEU A 129 -16.87 -5.25 -17.96
C LEU A 129 -16.30 -4.63 -19.24
N ASP A 130 -15.01 -4.82 -19.49
CA ASP A 130 -14.32 -4.50 -20.76
C ASP A 130 -14.45 -3.03 -21.24
N ASN A 131 -14.48 -2.07 -20.31
CA ASN A 131 -14.50 -0.64 -20.65
C ASN A 131 -13.10 -0.13 -21.01
N THR A 132 -13.03 0.91 -21.84
CA THR A 132 -11.79 1.62 -22.15
C THR A 132 -11.95 3.14 -21.96
N ALA A 133 -11.02 3.76 -21.24
CA ALA A 133 -10.93 5.20 -21.07
C ALA A 133 -9.51 5.66 -21.44
N SER A 134 -9.37 6.41 -22.53
CA SER A 134 -8.07 6.74 -23.14
C SER A 134 -7.79 8.24 -23.28
N GLY A 135 -8.73 9.09 -22.86
CA GLY A 135 -8.62 10.55 -22.92
C GLY A 135 -7.81 11.18 -21.80
#